data_AF-A0A9X4R609-F1
#
_entry.id   AF-A0A9X4R609-F1
#
_cell.length_a   1.000
_cell.length_b   1.000
_cell.length_c   1.000
_cell.angle_alpha   90.00
_cell.angle_beta   90.00
_cell.angle_gamma   90.00
#
_symmetry.space_group_name_H-M   'P 1'
#
loop_
_entity.id
_entity.type
_entity.pdbx_description
1 polymer ?
#
loop_
_entity_poly.entity_id
_entity_poly.type
_entity_poly.pdbx_seq_one_letter_code
_entity_poly.pdbx_strand_id
1 'polypeptide(L)'
;MQALRIRTLMRVAAVAAALALGGLAAQAQPGPDRHGAPPDMMEAGPFGGHLGHLLDLANATDAQRSQIEAIFKAARQDLAGQRDAGRQLREQWVALFAATNVDAVAIESVRAQMSAQHDAASKRMSQAGIDAARVLTPEQRGKIAEAVKKHPARMGGRQPG
;
A
#
# COMPACT_ATOMS: atom_id res chain seq x y z
N MET A 1 -53.71 -33.92 -3.86
CA MET A 1 -53.44 -33.34 -2.53
C MET A 1 -52.43 -32.22 -2.70
N GLN A 2 -52.89 -30.98 -2.67
CA GLN A 2 -52.08 -29.77 -2.69
C GLN A 2 -51.55 -29.52 -1.26
N ALA A 3 -50.24 -29.41 -1.09
CA ALA A 3 -49.64 -29.07 0.21
C ALA A 3 -48.75 -27.83 0.05
N LEU A 4 -49.40 -26.69 0.28
CA LEU A 4 -48.93 -25.50 0.99
C LEU A 4 -47.50 -25.02 0.72
N ARG A 5 -47.45 -24.02 -0.17
CA ARG A 5 -46.72 -22.76 0.03
C ARG A 5 -46.76 -22.33 1.50
N ILE A 6 -45.63 -21.97 2.13
CA ILE A 6 -45.54 -20.90 3.16
C ILE A 6 -44.08 -20.44 3.34
N ARG A 7 -43.82 -19.26 2.77
CA ARG A 7 -43.09 -18.11 3.32
C ARG A 7 -41.58 -18.24 3.61
N THR A 8 -40.81 -17.99 2.55
CA THR A 8 -39.49 -17.35 2.59
C THR A 8 -39.58 -16.04 3.37
N LEU A 9 -38.97 -15.96 4.55
CA LEU A 9 -38.81 -14.70 5.30
C LEU A 9 -37.40 -14.16 5.06
N MET A 10 -37.27 -13.36 4.00
CA MET A 10 -36.18 -12.39 3.90
C MET A 10 -36.36 -11.33 4.98
N ARG A 11 -35.33 -11.06 5.77
CA ARG A 11 -35.25 -9.85 6.60
C ARG A 11 -34.09 -9.00 6.09
N VAL A 12 -34.44 -8.04 5.24
CA VAL A 12 -33.61 -6.87 4.93
C VAL A 12 -33.82 -5.88 6.08
N ALA A 13 -32.79 -5.61 6.86
CA ALA A 13 -32.80 -4.51 7.82
C ALA A 13 -32.06 -3.33 7.19
N ALA A 14 -32.81 -2.44 6.53
CA ALA A 14 -32.34 -1.13 6.13
C ALA A 14 -32.52 -0.17 7.31
N VAL A 15 -31.44 0.24 7.96
CA VAL A 15 -31.46 1.33 8.93
C VAL A 15 -30.98 2.58 8.21
N ALA A 16 -31.94 3.39 7.75
CA ALA A 16 -31.71 4.75 7.33
C ALA A 16 -31.84 5.67 8.55
N ALA A 17 -30.74 6.19 9.06
CA ALA A 17 -30.74 7.28 10.03
C ALA A 17 -30.35 8.57 9.30
N ALA A 18 -31.36 9.31 8.85
CA ALA A 18 -31.22 10.68 8.40
C ALA A 18 -31.29 11.61 9.63
N LEU A 19 -30.20 12.32 9.91
CA LEU A 19 -30.21 13.52 10.73
C LEU A 19 -29.56 14.65 9.93
N ALA A 20 -30.41 15.48 9.35
CA ALA A 20 -30.06 16.82 8.92
C ALA A 20 -30.40 17.78 10.06
N LEU A 21 -29.49 18.71 10.38
CA LEU A 21 -29.73 20.15 10.63
C LEU A 21 -28.49 20.78 11.28
N GLY A 22 -28.10 21.95 10.76
CA GLY A 22 -27.30 22.94 11.51
C GLY A 22 -26.03 23.40 10.79
N GLY A 23 -26.16 24.41 9.93
CA GLY A 23 -25.02 25.13 9.35
C GLY A 23 -24.36 26.07 10.37
N LEU A 24 -23.03 26.10 10.34
CA LEU A 24 -22.21 27.22 10.79
C LEU A 24 -21.14 27.42 9.71
N ALA A 25 -21.21 28.55 9.02
CA ALA A 25 -20.16 29.02 8.14
C ALA A 25 -18.95 29.37 9.01
N ALA A 26 -17.98 28.46 9.10
CA ALA A 26 -16.65 28.78 9.61
C ALA A 26 -15.86 29.41 8.46
N GLN A 27 -15.80 30.73 8.50
CA GLN A 27 -14.85 31.54 7.75
C GLN A 27 -13.45 30.89 7.71
N ALA A 28 -12.94 30.72 6.49
CA ALA A 28 -11.60 30.24 6.22
C ALA A 28 -10.58 31.26 6.73
N GLN A 29 -9.82 30.89 7.76
CA GLN A 29 -8.60 31.60 8.14
C GLN A 29 -7.47 31.08 7.21
N PRO A 30 -6.74 31.94 6.48
CA PRO A 30 -5.52 31.53 5.80
C PRO A 30 -4.50 31.16 6.88
N GLY A 31 -4.16 29.87 6.96
CA GLY A 31 -3.07 29.41 7.83
C GLY A 31 -1.73 29.94 7.33
N PRO A 32 -0.77 30.17 8.24
CA PRO A 32 0.51 30.80 7.91
C PRO A 32 1.35 29.95 6.96
N ASP A 33 2.08 30.65 6.10
CA ASP A 33 2.99 30.18 5.06
C ASP A 33 3.75 28.90 5.43
N ARG A 34 3.35 27.76 4.86
CA ARG A 34 4.24 26.59 4.77
C ARG A 34 5.35 26.94 3.79
N HIS A 35 6.46 27.42 4.36
CA HIS A 35 7.73 27.56 3.67
C HIS A 35 8.08 26.28 2.91
N GLY A 36 8.55 26.48 1.67
CA GLY A 36 8.69 25.47 0.64
C GLY A 36 9.45 24.22 1.08
N ALA A 37 8.81 23.07 0.87
CA ALA A 37 9.58 21.92 0.44
C ALA A 37 10.04 22.19 -0.99
N PRO A 38 11.33 22.00 -1.34
CA PRO A 38 11.76 22.11 -2.72
C PRO A 38 10.95 21.15 -3.61
N PRO A 39 10.57 21.56 -4.83
CA PRO A 39 9.70 20.76 -5.72
C PRO A 39 10.32 19.42 -6.14
N ASP A 40 11.62 19.21 -5.91
CA ASP A 40 12.36 18.04 -6.40
C ASP A 40 12.26 16.79 -5.50
N MET A 41 11.61 16.88 -4.33
CA MET A 41 11.46 15.71 -3.44
C MET A 41 10.22 14.86 -3.73
N MET A 42 9.35 15.28 -4.65
CA MET A 42 8.14 14.53 -5.03
C MET A 42 8.30 13.64 -6.26
N GLU A 43 9.42 13.72 -7.00
CA GLU A 43 9.68 12.82 -8.13
C GLU A 43 10.29 11.48 -7.71
N ALA A 44 10.66 11.33 -6.43
CA ALA A 44 10.96 10.03 -5.87
C ALA A 44 9.66 9.33 -5.46
N GLY A 45 9.04 8.60 -6.40
CA GLY A 45 8.03 7.60 -6.03
C GLY A 45 8.55 6.66 -4.93
N PRO A 46 7.75 5.74 -4.35
CA PRO A 46 8.17 4.92 -3.20
C PRO A 46 9.42 4.02 -3.41
N PHE A 47 10.00 4.01 -4.62
CA PHE A 47 11.30 3.43 -4.96
C PHE A 47 12.28 4.43 -5.62
N GLY A 48 11.87 5.65 -5.94
CA GLY A 48 12.59 6.58 -6.82
C GLY A 48 13.87 7.16 -6.23
N GLY A 49 13.98 7.33 -4.91
CA GLY A 49 15.22 7.80 -4.28
C GLY A 49 16.27 6.69 -4.10
N HIS A 50 15.83 5.50 -3.68
CA HIS A 50 16.76 4.41 -3.36
C HIS A 50 17.17 3.61 -4.62
N LEU A 51 16.26 3.37 -5.55
CA LEU A 51 16.58 2.60 -6.76
C LEU A 51 17.51 3.38 -7.68
N GLY A 52 17.24 4.68 -7.90
CA GLY A 52 18.09 5.54 -8.74
C GLY A 52 19.53 5.57 -8.23
N HIS A 53 19.71 5.77 -6.92
CA HIS A 53 21.04 5.77 -6.31
C HIS A 53 21.77 4.42 -6.45
N LEU A 54 21.08 3.29 -6.30
CA LEU A 54 21.69 1.97 -6.50
C LEU A 54 22.14 1.75 -7.94
N LEU A 55 21.36 2.24 -8.91
CA LEU A 55 21.70 2.16 -10.32
C LEU A 55 22.90 3.07 -10.66
N ASP A 56 23.00 4.24 -10.03
CA ASP A 56 24.17 5.12 -10.14
C ASP A 56 25.43 4.41 -9.64
N LEU A 57 25.39 3.81 -8.44
CA LEU A 57 26.50 3.04 -7.87
C LEU A 57 26.92 1.85 -8.73
N ALA A 58 25.96 1.26 -9.46
CA ALA A 58 26.22 0.17 -10.39
C ALA A 58 26.84 0.64 -11.72
N ASN A 59 26.87 1.95 -11.99
CA ASN A 59 27.11 2.52 -13.31
C ASN A 59 26.15 1.91 -14.36
N ALA A 60 24.86 1.86 -14.05
CA ALA A 60 23.84 1.44 -15.00
C ALA A 60 23.75 2.45 -16.16
N THR A 61 23.64 1.95 -17.39
CA THR A 61 23.45 2.83 -18.56
C THR A 61 22.06 3.46 -18.55
N ASP A 62 21.87 4.55 -19.30
CA ASP A 62 20.56 5.21 -19.42
C ASP A 62 19.48 4.26 -19.96
N ALA A 63 19.85 3.37 -20.89
CA ALA A 63 18.95 2.34 -21.40
C ALA A 63 18.53 1.34 -20.31
N GLN A 64 19.47 0.87 -19.49
CA GLN A 64 19.17 -0.02 -18.37
C GLN A 64 18.28 0.68 -17.33
N ARG A 65 18.57 1.94 -17.01
CA ARG A 65 17.76 2.75 -16.09
C ARG A 65 16.33 2.87 -16.56
N SER A 66 16.13 3.31 -17.80
CA SER A 66 14.80 3.47 -18.39
C SER A 66 14.00 2.17 -18.38
N GLN A 67 14.63 1.05 -18.75
CA GLN A 67 13.98 -0.26 -18.73
C GLN A 67 13.59 -0.69 -17.31
N ILE A 68 14.47 -0.50 -16.33
CA ILE A 68 14.21 -0.84 -14.93
C ILE A 68 13.10 0.03 -14.35
N GLU A 69 13.09 1.34 -14.63
CA GLU A 69 12.04 2.25 -14.23
C GLU A 69 10.67 1.83 -14.79
N ALA A 70 10.63 1.42 -16.07
CA ALA A 70 9.41 0.90 -16.69
C ALA A 70 8.90 -0.38 -15.99
N ILE A 71 9.79 -1.31 -15.62
CA ILE A 71 9.43 -2.54 -14.89
C ILE A 71 8.77 -2.20 -13.55
N PHE A 72 9.37 -1.30 -12.76
CA PHE A 72 8.83 -0.89 -11.46
C PHE A 72 7.60 0.02 -11.58
N LYS A 73 7.47 0.79 -12.67
CA LYS A 73 6.25 1.55 -12.96
C LYS A 73 5.08 0.61 -13.23
N ALA A 74 5.26 -0.40 -14.09
CA ALA A 74 4.24 -1.42 -14.34
C ALA A 74 3.84 -2.16 -13.06
N ALA A 75 4.83 -2.54 -12.23
CA ALA A 75 4.55 -3.19 -10.94
C ALA A 75 3.70 -2.32 -10.01
N ARG A 76 3.98 -1.02 -9.95
CA ARG A 76 3.18 -0.08 -9.16
C ARG A 76 1.78 0.12 -9.72
N GLN A 77 1.62 0.10 -11.04
CA GLN A 77 0.31 0.19 -11.69
C GLN A 77 -0.54 -1.04 -11.40
N ASP A 78 0.03 -2.24 -11.49
CA ASP A 78 -0.65 -3.49 -11.15
C ASP A 78 -1.13 -3.51 -9.69
N LEU A 79 -0.40 -2.83 -8.80
CA LEU A 79 -0.71 -2.73 -7.37
C LEU A 79 -1.52 -1.48 -7.00
N ALA A 80 -1.87 -0.60 -7.94
CA ALA A 80 -2.48 0.70 -7.63
C ALA A 80 -3.83 0.54 -6.90
N GLY A 81 -4.69 -0.38 -7.36
CA GLY A 81 -5.99 -0.65 -6.75
C GLY A 81 -5.94 -1.24 -5.33
N GLN A 82 -4.78 -1.77 -4.92
CA GLN A 82 -4.62 -2.31 -3.57
C GLN A 82 -4.61 -1.21 -2.50
N ARG A 83 -4.21 0.02 -2.82
CA ARG A 83 -4.13 1.10 -1.80
C ARG A 83 -5.50 1.39 -1.19
N ASP A 84 -6.56 1.33 -1.99
CA ASP A 84 -7.93 1.64 -1.57
C ASP A 84 -8.53 0.46 -0.80
N ALA A 85 -8.37 -0.75 -1.33
CA ALA A 85 -8.75 -1.98 -0.63
C ALA A 85 -8.08 -2.09 0.75
N GLY A 86 -6.79 -1.73 0.84
CA GLY A 86 -6.06 -1.74 2.10
C GLY A 86 -6.54 -0.69 3.11
N ARG A 87 -7.03 0.48 2.64
CA ARG A 87 -7.67 1.48 3.52
C ARG A 87 -8.97 0.93 4.10
N GLN A 88 -9.82 0.37 3.25
CA GLN A 88 -11.10 -0.22 3.67
C GLN A 88 -10.90 -1.37 4.67
N LEU A 89 -9.92 -2.25 4.45
CA LEU A 89 -9.61 -3.32 5.40
C LEU A 89 -9.16 -2.77 6.76
N ARG A 90 -8.37 -1.69 6.80
CA ARG A 90 -7.96 -1.05 8.06
C ARG A 90 -9.14 -0.41 8.79
N GLU A 91 -10.03 0.25 8.07
CA GLU A 91 -11.26 0.81 8.64
C GLU A 91 -12.14 -0.28 9.25
N GLN A 92 -12.34 -1.40 8.53
CA GLN A 92 -13.07 -2.56 9.03
C GLN A 92 -12.41 -3.17 10.26
N TRP A 93 -11.08 -3.32 10.26
CA TRP A 93 -10.32 -3.80 11.41
C TRP A 93 -10.60 -2.97 12.66
N VAL A 94 -10.46 -1.64 12.55
CA VAL A 94 -10.71 -0.72 13.67
C VAL A 94 -12.17 -0.80 14.13
N ALA A 95 -13.13 -0.84 13.21
CA ALA A 95 -14.55 -0.93 13.54
C ALA A 95 -14.91 -2.22 14.29
N LEU A 96 -14.34 -3.36 13.89
CA LEU A 96 -14.58 -4.65 14.54
C LEU A 96 -14.05 -4.71 15.98
N PHE A 97 -12.91 -4.09 16.25
CA PHE A 97 -12.37 -3.99 17.61
C PHE A 97 -13.10 -2.95 18.48
N ALA A 98 -13.74 -1.96 17.87
CA ALA A 98 -14.52 -0.93 18.57
C ALA A 98 -15.99 -1.35 18.82
N ALA A 99 -16.44 -2.47 18.26
CA ALA A 99 -17.80 -2.95 18.41
C ALA A 99 -18.12 -3.37 19.86
N THR A 100 -19.39 -3.23 20.26
CA THR A 100 -19.85 -3.63 21.60
C THR A 100 -19.60 -5.12 21.89
N ASN A 101 -19.77 -5.97 20.87
CA ASN A 101 -19.44 -7.39 20.92
C ASN A 101 -18.31 -7.65 19.92
N VAL A 102 -17.22 -8.22 20.40
CA VAL A 102 -16.04 -8.53 19.57
C VAL A 102 -16.29 -9.82 18.79
N ASP A 103 -16.40 -9.71 17.47
CA ASP A 103 -16.52 -10.85 16.56
C ASP A 103 -15.13 -11.33 16.13
N ALA A 104 -14.65 -12.38 16.80
CA ALA A 104 -13.35 -12.97 16.52
C ALA A 104 -13.25 -13.55 15.09
N VAL A 105 -14.34 -14.05 14.52
CA VAL A 105 -14.35 -14.66 13.18
C VAL A 105 -14.22 -13.57 12.12
N ALA A 106 -14.93 -12.46 12.27
CA ALA A 106 -14.83 -11.31 11.38
C ALA A 106 -13.42 -10.68 11.43
N ILE A 107 -12.84 -10.55 12.63
CA ILE A 107 -11.47 -10.05 12.80
C ILE A 107 -10.47 -10.95 12.07
N GLU A 108 -10.53 -12.26 12.30
CA GLU A 108 -9.63 -13.19 11.63
C GLU A 108 -9.78 -13.15 10.10
N SER A 109 -11.00 -12.96 9.59
CA SER A 109 -11.23 -12.77 8.15
C SER A 109 -10.53 -11.52 7.61
N VAL A 110 -10.62 -10.38 8.29
CA VAL A 110 -9.92 -9.15 7.87
C VAL A 110 -8.41 -9.33 7.96
N ARG A 111 -7.89 -10.01 8.99
CA ARG A 111 -6.46 -10.33 9.13
C ARG A 111 -5.96 -11.15 7.92
N ALA A 112 -6.72 -12.18 7.54
CA ALA A 112 -6.39 -13.05 6.43
C ALA A 112 -6.39 -12.28 5.10
N GLN A 113 -7.36 -11.38 4.89
CA GLN A 113 -7.42 -10.52 3.70
C GLN A 113 -6.22 -9.56 3.62
N MET A 114 -5.85 -8.92 4.74
CA MET A 114 -4.64 -8.09 4.79
C MET A 114 -3.39 -8.91 4.47
N SER A 115 -3.26 -10.12 5.03
CA SER A 115 -2.12 -11.00 4.76
C SER A 115 -2.04 -11.40 3.29
N ALA A 116 -3.17 -11.76 2.67
CA ALA A 116 -3.22 -12.12 1.26
C ALA A 116 -2.85 -10.93 0.35
N GLN A 117 -3.30 -9.73 0.70
CA GLN A 117 -2.92 -8.51 0.01
C GLN A 117 -1.42 -8.24 0.08
N HIS A 118 -0.82 -8.40 1.27
CA HIS A 118 0.61 -8.24 1.46
C HIS A 118 1.43 -9.27 0.68
N ASP A 119 0.99 -10.52 0.65
CA ASP A 119 1.64 -11.58 -0.14
C ASP A 119 1.60 -11.27 -1.64
N ALA A 120 0.44 -10.88 -2.17
CA ALA A 120 0.29 -10.50 -3.57
C ALA A 120 1.21 -9.33 -3.96
N ALA A 121 1.27 -8.29 -3.12
CA ALA A 121 2.18 -7.16 -3.33
C ALA A 121 3.65 -7.59 -3.29
N SER A 122 4.04 -8.38 -2.29
CA SER A 122 5.40 -8.90 -2.12
C SER A 122 5.82 -9.71 -3.35
N LYS A 123 4.97 -10.62 -3.80
CA LYS A 123 5.20 -11.44 -5.00
C LYS A 123 5.40 -10.57 -6.24
N ARG A 124 4.54 -9.57 -6.47
CA ARG A 124 4.64 -8.70 -7.64
C ARG A 124 5.91 -7.86 -7.66
N MET A 125 6.31 -7.35 -6.50
CA MET A 125 7.55 -6.58 -6.33
C MET A 125 8.80 -7.46 -6.46
N SER A 126 8.77 -8.69 -5.93
CA SER A 126 9.84 -9.66 -6.10
C SER A 126 10.05 -10.00 -7.59
N GLN A 127 8.96 -10.24 -8.32
CA GLN A 127 9.02 -10.46 -9.77
C GLN A 127 9.64 -9.26 -10.51
N ALA A 128 9.23 -8.04 -10.16
CA ALA A 128 9.84 -6.82 -10.72
C ALA A 128 11.35 -6.74 -10.43
N GLY A 129 11.77 -7.11 -9.21
CA GLY A 129 13.19 -7.17 -8.84
C GLY A 129 13.97 -8.20 -9.64
N ILE A 130 13.40 -9.39 -9.88
CA ILE A 130 13.99 -10.43 -10.73
C ILE A 130 14.16 -9.92 -12.17
N ASP A 131 13.13 -9.27 -12.71
CA ASP A 131 13.16 -8.76 -14.08
C ASP A 131 14.16 -7.61 -14.22
N ALA A 132 14.24 -6.71 -13.23
CA ALA A 132 15.27 -5.67 -13.19
C ALA A 132 16.69 -6.26 -13.09
N ALA A 133 16.89 -7.31 -12.29
CA ALA A 133 18.18 -7.98 -12.16
C ALA A 133 18.66 -8.62 -13.47
N ARG A 134 17.74 -9.06 -14.34
CA ARG A 134 18.04 -9.59 -15.68
C ARG A 134 18.50 -8.53 -16.67
N VAL A 135 18.16 -7.25 -16.46
CA VAL A 135 18.62 -6.11 -17.27
C VAL A 135 20.07 -5.73 -16.98
N LEU A 136 20.53 -6.01 -15.75
CA LEU A 136 21.87 -5.67 -15.28
C LEU A 136 22.88 -6.80 -15.57
N THR A 137 24.15 -6.43 -15.71
CA THR A 137 25.24 -7.42 -15.78
C THR A 137 25.50 -8.06 -14.40
N PRO A 138 26.15 -9.24 -14.35
CA PRO A 138 26.54 -9.85 -13.08
C PRO A 138 27.37 -8.93 -12.18
N GLU A 139 28.29 -8.15 -12.75
CA GLU A 139 29.16 -7.22 -12.03
C GLU A 139 28.35 -6.07 -11.43
N GLN A 140 27.40 -5.52 -12.19
CA GLN A 140 26.49 -4.47 -11.72
C GLN A 140 25.63 -4.96 -10.54
N ARG A 141 25.08 -6.18 -10.63
CA ARG A 141 24.34 -6.81 -9.52
C ARG A 141 25.23 -6.99 -8.28
N GLY A 142 26.49 -7.37 -8.48
CA GLY A 142 27.48 -7.45 -7.40
C GLY A 142 27.69 -6.12 -6.68
N LYS A 143 27.85 -5.02 -7.42
CA LYS A 143 27.98 -3.67 -6.85
C LYS A 143 26.75 -3.26 -6.04
N ILE A 144 25.56 -3.55 -6.56
CA ILE A 144 24.29 -3.27 -5.85
C ILE A 144 24.22 -4.07 -4.54
N ALA A 145 24.57 -5.36 -4.57
CA ALA A 145 24.55 -6.21 -3.37
C ALA A 145 25.49 -5.67 -2.27
N GLU A 146 26.68 -5.20 -2.65
CA GLU A 146 27.62 -4.59 -1.71
C GLU A 146 27.12 -3.23 -1.17
N ALA A 147 26.47 -2.42 -2.01
CA ALA A 147 25.87 -1.16 -1.58
C ALA A 147 24.74 -1.39 -0.55
N VAL A 148 23.88 -2.39 -0.78
CA VAL A 148 22.79 -2.74 0.14
C VAL A 148 23.32 -3.23 1.49
N LYS A 149 24.40 -4.02 1.52
CA LYS A 149 25.04 -4.47 2.78
C LYS A 149 25.60 -3.32 3.61
N LYS A 150 26.10 -2.27 2.96
CA LYS A 150 26.67 -1.07 3.63
C LYS A 150 25.61 -0.15 4.21
N HIS A 151 24.39 -0.24 3.71
CA HIS A 151 23.23 0.50 4.19
C HIS A 151 22.13 -0.47 4.63
N PRO A 152 22.34 -1.26 5.70
CA PRO A 152 21.22 -1.98 6.30
C PRO A 152 20.16 -0.93 6.63
N ALA A 153 18.93 -1.14 6.13
CA ALA A 153 17.81 -0.31 6.52
C ALA A 153 17.86 -0.13 8.04
N ARG A 154 17.60 1.08 8.56
CA ARG A 154 17.54 1.38 10.00
C ARG A 154 16.37 0.65 10.72
N MET A 155 15.99 -0.53 10.24
CA MET A 155 14.99 -1.46 10.75
C MET A 155 15.65 -2.52 11.67
N GLY A 156 16.55 -2.06 12.55
CA GLY A 156 17.13 -2.87 13.63
C GLY A 156 17.24 -2.12 14.97
N GLY A 157 16.76 -0.86 15.02
CA GLY A 157 16.91 0.03 16.17
C GLY A 157 15.74 0.06 17.16
N ARG A 158 14.86 -0.94 17.16
CA ARG A 158 13.91 -1.13 18.27
C ARG A 158 14.29 -2.40 19.01
N GLN A 159 15.28 -2.26 19.89
CA GLN A 159 15.54 -3.24 20.93
C GLN A 159 14.25 -3.47 21.72
N PRO A 160 13.80 -4.71 21.95
CA PRO A 160 12.79 -4.95 22.97
C PRO A 160 13.42 -4.54 24.32
N GLY A 161 12.87 -3.49 24.92
CA GLY A 161 13.06 -3.24 26.35
C GLY A 161 12.22 -4.19 27.18
#